data_AF-A0A7V3FHW9-F1
#
_entry.id   AF-A0A7V3FHW9-F1
#
_cell.length_a   1.000
_cell.length_b   1.000
_cell.length_c   1.000
_cell.angle_alpha   90.00
_cell.angle_beta   90.00
_cell.angle_gamma   90.00
#
_symmetry.space_group_name_H-M   'P 1'
#
loop_
_entity.id
_entity.type
_entity.pdbx_description
1 polymer ?
#
loop_
_entity_poly.entity_id
_entity_poly.type
_entity_poly.pdbx_seq_one_letter_code
_entity_poly.pdbx_strand_id
1 'polypeptide(L)'
;TLAVGQVTSVELQVEGVEDLFAVPLVLTFDPKVVELTEVHHGGFLAAGEQPVALVHRVEAESGTAIVSLTRPPGTQGVSGRGTLVTVVFRGLRAGQTALQVVQVDARSAAGQSVSLQVSPGEIVVQ
;
A
#
# COMPACT_ATOMS: atom_id res chain seq x y z
N THR A 1 2.23 -6.18 -15.99
CA THR A 1 3.29 -7.02 -16.59
C THR A 1 4.55 -6.21 -16.76
N LEU A 2 5.71 -6.80 -16.50
CA LEU A 2 7.03 -6.18 -16.69
C LEU A 2 8.07 -7.22 -17.15
N ALA A 3 9.17 -6.79 -17.74
CA ALA A 3 10.31 -7.66 -18.05
C ALA A 3 11.23 -7.89 -16.84
N VAL A 4 12.06 -8.94 -16.87
CA VAL A 4 13.17 -9.08 -15.90
C VAL A 4 14.08 -7.84 -15.93
N GLY A 5 14.39 -7.30 -14.75
CA GLY A 5 15.18 -6.07 -14.55
C GLY A 5 14.39 -4.78 -14.69
N GLN A 6 13.18 -4.80 -15.26
CA GLN A 6 12.32 -3.63 -15.38
C GLN A 6 11.76 -3.24 -14.00
N VAL A 7 11.44 -1.95 -13.83
CA VAL A 7 10.68 -1.43 -12.69
C VAL A 7 9.24 -1.10 -13.11
N THR A 8 8.29 -1.34 -12.21
CA THR A 8 6.88 -0.94 -12.37
C THR A 8 6.35 -0.40 -11.06
N SER A 9 5.41 0.53 -11.14
CA SER A 9 4.64 0.99 -9.98
C SER A 9 3.30 0.27 -9.91
N VAL A 10 2.87 -0.06 -8.70
CA VAL A 10 1.54 -0.60 -8.40
C VAL A 10 0.88 0.32 -7.38
N GLU A 11 -0.33 0.74 -7.69
CA GLU A 11 -1.13 1.62 -6.84
C GLU A 11 -2.11 0.79 -6.02
N LEU A 12 -2.07 0.99 -4.69
CA LEU A 12 -3.09 0.48 -3.79
C LEU A 12 -4.15 1.56 -3.63
N GLN A 13 -5.34 1.27 -4.15
CA GLN A 13 -6.46 2.21 -4.16
C GLN A 13 -7.45 1.86 -3.05
N VAL A 14 -8.14 2.89 -2.59
CA VAL A 14 -9.26 2.79 -1.67
C VAL A 14 -10.50 3.38 -2.34
N GLU A 15 -11.67 2.81 -2.05
CA GLU A 15 -12.94 3.26 -2.59
C GLU A 15 -14.02 3.23 -1.51
N GLY A 16 -14.92 4.21 -1.52
CA GLY A 16 -16.10 4.25 -0.66
C GLY A 16 -15.80 4.33 0.85
N VAL A 17 -14.65 4.87 1.25
CA VAL A 17 -14.31 5.01 2.67
C VAL A 17 -14.89 6.27 3.29
N GLU A 18 -15.11 6.23 4.59
CA GLU A 18 -15.53 7.36 5.40
C GLU A 18 -14.52 7.62 6.51
N ASP A 19 -14.13 8.88 6.67
CA ASP A 19 -13.24 9.39 7.72
C ASP A 19 -11.91 8.64 7.85
N LEU A 20 -11.33 8.13 6.76
CA LEU A 20 -10.08 7.36 6.83
C LEU A 20 -8.89 8.25 7.25
N PHE A 21 -8.23 7.88 8.34
CA PHE A 21 -7.19 8.70 8.98
C PHE A 21 -5.84 7.98 9.07
N ALA A 22 -5.82 6.70 9.39
CA ALA A 22 -4.62 5.88 9.42
C ALA A 22 -4.83 4.50 8.79
N VAL A 23 -3.79 3.97 8.15
CA VAL A 23 -3.82 2.66 7.48
C VAL A 23 -2.51 1.90 7.68
N PRO A 24 -2.31 1.24 8.84
CA PRO A 24 -1.36 0.16 8.99
C PRO A 24 -1.82 -1.05 8.16
N LEU A 25 -0.93 -1.60 7.34
CA LEU A 25 -1.18 -2.76 6.51
C LEU A 25 0.08 -3.63 6.34
N VAL A 26 -0.14 -4.89 5.96
CA VAL A 26 0.92 -5.85 5.64
C VAL A 26 0.70 -6.37 4.22
N LEU A 27 1.71 -6.15 3.38
CA LEU A 27 1.78 -6.66 2.01
C LEU A 27 2.58 -7.95 1.97
N THR A 28 2.15 -8.90 1.13
CA THR A 28 2.94 -10.06 0.76
C THR A 28 3.08 -10.19 -0.74
N PHE A 29 4.23 -10.72 -1.16
CA PHE A 29 4.61 -11.00 -2.55
C PHE A 29 5.62 -12.15 -2.58
N ASP A 30 5.95 -12.67 -3.76
CA ASP A 30 7.00 -13.68 -3.95
C ASP A 30 8.34 -12.97 -4.20
N PRO A 31 9.28 -13.00 -3.22
CA PRO A 31 10.56 -12.31 -3.35
C PRO A 31 11.51 -12.99 -4.34
N LYS A 32 11.15 -14.15 -4.90
CA LYS A 32 11.90 -14.81 -5.99
C LYS A 32 11.45 -14.34 -7.37
N VAL A 33 10.34 -13.60 -7.47
CA VAL A 33 9.78 -13.10 -8.74
C VAL A 33 9.97 -11.59 -8.83
N VAL A 34 9.71 -10.85 -7.76
CA VAL A 34 9.85 -9.40 -7.70
C VAL A 34 10.57 -8.94 -6.44
N GLU A 35 11.10 -7.73 -6.49
CA GLU A 35 11.66 -7.02 -5.35
C GLU A 35 10.92 -5.71 -5.15
N LEU A 36 10.45 -5.44 -3.93
CA LEU A 36 9.87 -4.15 -3.58
C LEU A 36 11.02 -3.17 -3.28
N THR A 37 11.14 -2.14 -4.12
CA THR A 37 12.24 -1.16 -4.11
C THR A 37 11.88 0.16 -3.45
N GLU A 38 10.62 0.62 -3.59
CA GLU A 38 10.17 1.89 -3.01
C GLU A 38 8.71 1.81 -2.53
N VAL A 39 8.38 2.64 -1.55
CA VAL A 39 7.02 2.86 -1.03
C VAL A 39 6.79 4.36 -0.92
N HIS A 40 5.75 4.86 -1.59
CA HIS A 40 5.35 6.26 -1.58
C HIS A 40 3.90 6.40 -1.14
N HIS A 41 3.53 7.53 -0.53
CA HIS A 41 2.12 7.82 -0.26
C HIS A 41 1.41 8.24 -1.56
N GLY A 42 0.20 7.72 -1.79
CA GLY A 42 -0.56 7.95 -3.03
C GLY A 42 -1.34 9.27 -3.08
N GLY A 43 -1.27 10.07 -2.02
CA GLY A 43 -1.90 11.40 -1.95
C GLY A 43 -3.33 11.42 -1.42
N PHE A 44 -4.02 10.28 -1.32
CA PHE A 44 -5.40 10.24 -0.78
C PHE A 44 -5.47 10.83 0.64
N LEU A 45 -4.61 10.38 1.57
CA LEU A 45 -4.57 10.91 2.94
C LEU A 45 -3.99 12.33 3.06
N ALA A 46 -3.40 12.85 1.98
CA ALA A 46 -2.88 14.22 1.92
C ALA A 46 -3.96 15.25 1.54
N ALA A 47 -5.22 14.82 1.33
CA ALA A 47 -6.33 15.70 0.99
C ALA A 47 -6.46 16.87 1.99
N GLY A 48 -6.71 18.08 1.49
CA GLY A 48 -6.70 19.29 2.31
C GLY A 48 -5.30 19.72 2.75
N GLU A 49 -4.29 19.45 1.90
CA GLU A 49 -2.90 19.87 2.04
C GLU A 49 -2.24 19.42 3.36
N GLN A 50 -2.71 18.28 3.90
CA GLN A 50 -2.13 17.73 5.12
C GLN A 50 -0.90 16.88 4.77
N PRO A 51 0.19 16.99 5.55
CA PRO A 51 1.29 16.04 5.42
C PRO A 51 0.82 14.63 5.80
N VAL A 52 1.50 13.60 5.30
CA VAL A 52 1.22 12.20 5.64
C VAL A 52 2.48 11.56 6.19
N ALA A 53 2.42 11.03 7.40
CA ALA A 53 3.49 10.22 7.94
C ALA A 53 3.43 8.83 7.29
N LEU A 54 4.42 8.50 6.46
CA LEU A 54 4.60 7.18 5.87
C LEU A 54 5.77 6.48 6.58
N VAL A 55 5.49 5.32 7.19
CA VAL A 55 6.51 4.45 7.76
C VAL A 55 6.39 3.10 7.07
N HIS A 56 7.51 2.53 6.62
CA HIS A 56 7.52 1.19 6.06
C HIS A 56 8.74 0.39 6.49
N ARG A 57 8.59 -0.93 6.48
CA ARG A 57 9.65 -1.91 6.68
C ARG A 57 9.47 -3.04 5.69
N VAL A 58 10.51 -3.35 4.93
CA VAL A 58 10.51 -4.44 3.94
C VAL A 58 11.39 -5.56 4.47
N GLU A 59 10.83 -6.76 4.51
CA GLU A 59 11.54 -8.01 4.81
C GLU A 59 11.73 -8.75 3.49
N ALA A 60 12.84 -8.45 2.80
CA ALA A 60 13.08 -8.93 1.43
C ALA A 60 13.11 -10.46 1.33
N GLU A 61 13.61 -11.16 2.35
CA GLU A 61 13.72 -12.63 2.35
C GLU A 61 12.36 -13.32 2.46
N SER A 62 11.43 -12.74 3.22
CA SER A 62 10.09 -13.30 3.46
C SER A 62 9.06 -12.79 2.46
N GLY A 63 9.38 -11.79 1.63
CA GLY A 63 8.45 -11.17 0.70
C GLY A 63 7.33 -10.40 1.41
N THR A 64 7.64 -9.84 2.59
CA THR A 64 6.67 -9.11 3.41
C THR A 64 7.05 -7.63 3.50
N ALA A 65 6.06 -6.73 3.44
CA ALA A 65 6.25 -5.32 3.73
C ALA A 65 5.17 -4.80 4.68
N ILE A 66 5.59 -4.21 5.78
CA ILE A 66 4.71 -3.51 6.72
C ILE A 66 4.71 -2.04 6.31
N VAL A 67 3.53 -1.47 6.08
CA VAL A 67 3.36 -0.08 5.67
C VAL A 67 2.33 0.58 6.58
N SER A 68 2.61 1.80 7.03
CA SER A 68 1.68 2.59 7.83
C SER A 68 1.63 4.01 7.30
N LEU A 69 0.42 4.50 7.07
CA LEU A 69 0.15 5.89 6.69
C LEU A 69 -0.75 6.51 7.74
N THR A 70 -0.40 7.71 8.22
CA THR A 70 -1.17 8.39 9.25
C THR A 70 -1.18 9.89 9.02
N ARG A 71 -2.35 10.52 9.16
CA ARG A 71 -2.49 11.98 9.17
C ARG A 71 -2.07 12.58 10.53
N PRO A 72 -1.71 13.87 10.64
CA PRO A 72 -1.37 14.49 11.91
C PRO A 72 -2.54 14.42 12.91
N PRO A 73 -2.27 14.20 14.21
CA PRO A 73 -3.30 14.23 15.23
C PRO A 73 -4.12 15.54 15.20
N GLY A 74 -5.43 15.44 15.42
CA GLY A 74 -6.35 16.58 15.38
C GLY A 74 -6.82 16.99 13.99
N THR A 75 -6.34 16.33 12.93
CA THR A 75 -6.92 16.47 11.59
C THR A 75 -8.12 15.53 11.41
N GLN A 76 -9.06 15.91 10.55
CA GLN A 76 -10.17 15.02 10.16
C GLN A 76 -9.64 13.86 9.30
N GLY A 77 -10.40 12.79 9.13
CA GLY A 77 -10.11 11.76 8.14
C GLY A 77 -10.47 12.21 6.72
N VAL A 78 -10.23 11.32 5.75
CA VAL A 78 -10.59 11.52 4.33
C VAL A 78 -11.66 10.52 3.94
N SER A 79 -12.72 11.00 3.31
CA SER A 79 -13.77 10.16 2.73
C SER A 79 -13.67 10.13 1.20
N GLY A 80 -14.10 9.03 0.58
CA GLY A 80 -14.18 8.89 -0.87
C GLY A 80 -13.29 7.79 -1.44
N ARG A 81 -12.61 8.10 -2.55
CA ARG A 81 -11.75 7.17 -3.30
C ARG A 81 -10.42 7.81 -3.69
N GLY A 82 -9.38 7.00 -3.84
CA GLY A 82 -8.09 7.46 -4.36
C GLY A 82 -6.95 6.49 -4.03
N THR A 83 -5.73 6.89 -4.36
CA THR A 83 -4.53 6.08 -4.14
C THR A 83 -3.99 6.28 -2.73
N LEU A 84 -3.89 5.21 -1.95
CA LEU A 84 -3.30 5.21 -0.61
C LEU A 84 -1.79 5.14 -0.65
N VAL A 85 -1.26 4.17 -1.40
CA VAL A 85 0.17 3.85 -1.49
C VAL A 85 0.51 3.55 -2.93
N THR A 86 1.67 4.03 -3.37
CA THR A 86 2.31 3.56 -4.60
C THR A 86 3.55 2.77 -4.22
N VAL A 87 3.58 1.48 -4.56
CA VAL A 87 4.73 0.60 -4.34
C VAL A 87 5.45 0.36 -5.66
N VAL A 88 6.78 0.37 -5.63
CA VAL A 88 7.62 0.18 -6.83
C VAL A 88 8.29 -1.18 -6.75
N PHE A 89 8.04 -2.02 -7.75
CA PHE A 89 8.61 -3.35 -7.88
C PHE A 89 9.62 -3.43 -9.02
N ARG A 90 10.72 -4.15 -8.80
CA ARG A 90 11.66 -4.60 -9.82
C ARG A 90 11.41 -6.08 -10.15
N GLY A 91 11.37 -6.43 -11.43
CA GLY A 91 11.28 -7.82 -11.86
C GLY A 91 12.60 -8.55 -11.66
N LEU A 92 12.62 -9.67 -10.93
CA LEU A 92 13.82 -10.46 -10.67
C LEU A 92 13.93 -11.68 -11.58
N ARG A 93 12.80 -12.37 -11.80
CA ARG A 93 12.74 -13.63 -12.54
C ARG A 93 11.37 -13.79 -13.18
N ALA A 94 11.33 -14.37 -14.38
CA ALA A 94 10.09 -14.73 -15.04
C ALA A 94 9.19 -15.58 -14.12
N GLY A 95 7.92 -15.20 -14.04
CA GLY A 95 6.96 -15.79 -13.10
C GLY A 95 5.79 -14.85 -12.80
N GLN A 96 4.92 -15.30 -11.90
CA GLN A 96 3.76 -14.56 -11.45
C GLN A 96 3.81 -14.46 -9.92
N THR A 97 3.36 -13.34 -9.39
CA THR A 97 3.22 -13.15 -7.95
C THR A 97 1.93 -12.41 -7.63
N ALA A 98 1.18 -12.94 -6.67
CA ALA A 98 0.06 -12.23 -6.09
C ALA A 98 0.59 -11.14 -5.16
N LEU A 99 0.11 -9.91 -5.33
CA LEU A 99 0.29 -8.83 -4.37
C LEU A 99 -0.93 -8.80 -3.46
N GLN A 100 -0.76 -9.17 -2.19
CA GLN A 100 -1.86 -9.30 -1.25
C GLN A 100 -1.70 -8.36 -0.08
N VAL A 101 -2.81 -7.76 0.38
CA VAL A 101 -2.88 -7.14 1.71
C VAL A 101 -3.43 -8.20 2.67
N VAL A 102 -2.56 -8.81 3.47
CA VAL A 102 -2.93 -9.93 4.36
C VAL A 102 -3.41 -9.45 5.72
N GLN A 103 -3.06 -8.23 6.11
CA GLN A 103 -3.54 -7.55 7.31
C GLN A 103 -3.75 -6.07 7.01
N VAL A 104 -4.81 -5.50 7.55
CA VAL A 104 -5.09 -4.06 7.50
C VAL A 104 -5.83 -3.65 8.76
N ASP A 105 -5.40 -2.56 9.39
CA ASP A 105 -6.03 -1.98 10.59
C ASP A 105 -6.38 -0.51 10.37
N ALA A 106 -7.24 -0.26 9.38
CA ALA A 106 -7.65 1.09 9.03
C ALA A 106 -8.40 1.77 10.19
N ARG A 107 -8.08 3.04 10.46
CA ARG A 107 -8.64 3.83 11.55
C ARG A 107 -9.24 5.14 11.05
N SER A 108 -10.31 5.54 11.72
CA SER A 108 -10.93 6.87 11.61
C SER A 108 -10.17 7.91 12.44
N ALA A 109 -10.49 9.20 12.29
CA ALA A 109 -9.88 10.27 13.09
C ALA A 109 -10.23 10.13 14.58
N ALA A 110 -11.36 9.49 14.90
CA ALA A 110 -11.77 9.14 16.26
C ALA A 110 -11.06 7.88 16.80
N GLY A 111 -10.18 7.24 16.03
CA GLY A 111 -9.48 6.00 16.41
C GLY A 111 -10.30 4.71 16.28
N GLN A 112 -11.53 4.80 15.76
CA GLN A 112 -12.40 3.66 15.52
C GLN A 112 -11.95 2.91 14.27
N SER A 113 -12.09 1.59 14.26
CA SER A 113 -11.76 0.78 13.08
C SER A 113 -12.68 1.09 11.91
N VAL A 114 -12.10 1.19 10.72
CA VAL A 114 -12.79 1.30 9.43
C VAL A 114 -12.68 -0.04 8.73
N SER A 115 -13.82 -0.67 8.40
CA SER A 115 -13.82 -1.94 7.71
C SER A 115 -13.48 -1.74 6.23
N LEU A 116 -12.48 -2.46 5.73
CA LEU A 116 -12.08 -2.46 4.33
C LEU A 116 -12.20 -3.86 3.74
N GLN A 117 -12.73 -3.93 2.53
CA GLN A 117 -12.64 -5.13 1.72
C GLN A 117 -11.38 -5.07 0.86
N VAL A 118 -10.55 -6.11 0.93
CA VAL A 118 -9.30 -6.20 0.20
C VAL A 118 -9.50 -7.09 -1.03
N SER A 119 -9.03 -6.63 -2.18
CA SER A 119 -8.87 -7.45 -3.39
C SER A 119 -7.39 -7.64 -3.71
N PRO A 120 -6.94 -8.85 -4.07
CA PRO A 120 -5.54 -9.08 -4.44
C PRO A 120 -5.24 -8.50 -5.83
N GLY A 121 -3.99 -8.10 -6.02
CA GLY A 121 -3.42 -7.79 -7.33
C GLY A 121 -2.50 -8.90 -7.84
N GLU A 122 -2.10 -8.81 -9.10
CA GLU A 122 -1.13 -9.73 -9.70
C GLU A 122 -0.04 -8.96 -10.44
N ILE A 123 1.20 -9.39 -10.28
CA ILE A 123 2.35 -8.91 -11.03
C ILE A 123 2.92 -10.08 -11.82
N VAL A 124 3.03 -9.89 -13.14
CA VAL A 124 3.60 -10.88 -14.07
C VAL A 124 4.92 -10.37 -14.60
N VAL A 125 6.00 -11.12 -14.37
CA VAL A 125 7.34 -10.88 -14.90
C VAL A 125 7.59 -11.82 -16.07
N GLN A 126 8.04 -11.27 -17.21
CA GLN A 126 8.32 -12.00 -18.46
C GLN A 126 9.80 -11.95 -18.83
#